data_AF-A0A3R7BD54-F1
#
_entry.id   AF-A0A3R7BD54-F1
#
_cell.length_a   1.000
_cell.length_b   1.000
_cell.length_c   1.000
_cell.angle_alpha   90.00
_cell.angle_beta   90.00
_cell.angle_gamma   90.00
#
_symmetry.space_group_name_H-M   'P 1'
#
loop_
_entity.id
_entity.type
_entity.pdbx_description
1 polymer ?
#
loop_
_entity_poly.entity_id
_entity_poly.type
_entity_poly.pdbx_seq_one_letter_code
_entity_poly.pdbx_strand_id
1 'polypeptide(L)'
;LGPAWFADVKSARAGPPSKKKVDFDRSEFVRQVKAAIESTGKVNDPGFVREVKRRRDFAIDLVQAYPHFSEAQSLQLLLGLAVDLGSQDMSLLVRSLPSMLRAHLVFQVLAAALGFNPPTDLETYKHVKRGLVPLPEQFFLLIGSVPSGYSFVLQLRSDLASCVKKFRDALSDHELHALSFLDKLMRDLFATQTGVHFRRIELKPDNREVLRVIVQNERVHAMRSFDDLARRLNGPRRQVFGVFHSNISHLPLVIVETFFTTYSIYV
;
A
#
# COMPACT_ATOMS: atom_id res chain seq x y z
N LEU A 1 23.30 7.68 19.20
CA LEU A 1 22.42 6.57 19.63
C LEU A 1 23.17 5.78 20.69
N GLY A 2 22.48 5.13 21.64
CA GLY A 2 23.14 4.48 22.78
C GLY A 2 22.22 3.52 23.54
N PRO A 3 22.71 2.93 24.65
CA PRO A 3 21.96 1.94 25.45
C PRO A 3 20.58 2.42 25.92
N ALA A 4 20.47 3.68 26.35
CA ALA A 4 19.18 4.25 26.77
C ALA A 4 18.15 4.30 25.62
N TRP A 5 18.59 4.67 24.40
CA TRP A 5 17.72 4.64 23.22
C TRP A 5 17.32 3.21 22.85
N PHE A 6 18.23 2.25 22.95
CA PHE A 6 17.89 0.85 22.67
C PHE A 6 16.87 0.30 23.67
N ALA A 7 17.05 0.60 24.96
CA ALA A 7 16.10 0.24 26.00
C ALA A 7 14.72 0.87 25.74
N ASP A 8 14.68 2.15 25.38
CA ASP A 8 13.46 2.85 24.95
C ASP A 8 12.78 2.11 23.79
N VAL A 9 13.49 1.80 22.71
CA VAL A 9 12.94 1.06 21.56
C VAL A 9 12.41 -0.33 21.91
N LYS A 10 13.10 -1.06 22.80
CA LYS A 10 12.67 -2.40 23.25
C LYS A 10 11.46 -2.33 24.18
N SER A 11 11.39 -1.30 25.02
CA SER A 11 10.27 -1.06 25.95
C SER A 11 9.04 -0.50 25.23
N ALA A 12 9.26 0.28 24.18
CA ALA A 12 8.29 0.76 23.22
C ALA A 12 7.86 -0.39 22.30
N ARG A 13 7.21 -1.41 22.87
CA ARG A 13 6.17 -2.09 22.11
C ARG A 13 5.13 -1.02 21.81
N ALA A 14 4.81 -0.84 20.52
CA ALA A 14 3.73 0.04 20.11
C ALA A 14 2.47 -0.38 20.86
N GLY A 15 2.18 0.29 21.97
CA GLY A 15 0.85 0.26 22.55
C GLY A 15 -0.10 0.79 21.48
N PRO A 16 -1.33 0.26 21.38
CA PRO A 16 -2.29 0.80 20.43
C PRO A 16 -2.35 2.32 20.62
N PRO A 17 -2.30 3.11 19.53
CA PRO A 17 -2.36 4.56 19.63
C PRO A 17 -3.56 4.95 20.49
N SER A 18 -3.45 6.06 21.24
CA SER A 18 -4.55 6.52 22.10
C SER A 18 -5.85 6.50 21.27
N LYS A 19 -6.85 5.74 21.74
CA LYS A 19 -8.09 5.53 21.00
C LYS A 19 -8.87 6.85 20.93
N LYS A 20 -8.54 7.70 19.96
CA LYS A 20 -9.50 8.70 19.49
C LYS A 20 -10.64 7.89 18.90
N LYS A 21 -11.84 8.04 19.47
CA LYS A 21 -13.03 7.42 18.92
C LYS A 21 -13.32 8.10 17.59
N VAL A 22 -12.93 7.43 16.50
CA VAL A 22 -13.29 7.84 15.15
C VAL A 22 -14.58 7.13 14.80
N ASP A 23 -15.57 7.87 14.34
CA ASP A 23 -16.77 7.30 13.77
C ASP A 23 -16.51 6.97 12.29
N PHE A 24 -17.00 5.82 11.82
CA PHE A 24 -16.80 5.39 10.44
C PHE A 24 -18.09 4.81 9.89
N ASP A 25 -18.57 5.42 8.81
CA ASP A 25 -19.72 4.97 8.04
C ASP A 25 -19.25 4.52 6.65
N ARG A 26 -19.53 3.24 6.32
CA ARG A 26 -19.15 2.62 5.05
C ARG A 26 -19.85 3.25 3.86
N SER A 27 -21.14 3.57 3.96
CA SER A 27 -21.92 4.16 2.87
C SER A 27 -21.44 5.58 2.57
N GLU A 28 -21.16 6.37 3.60
CA GLU A 28 -20.59 7.71 3.45
C GLU A 28 -19.18 7.64 2.86
N PHE A 29 -18.34 6.71 3.32
CA PHE A 29 -17.02 6.48 2.73
C PHE A 29 -17.11 6.16 1.23
N VAL A 30 -17.98 5.23 0.82
CA VAL A 30 -18.17 4.87 -0.60
C VAL A 30 -18.61 6.08 -1.42
N ARG A 31 -19.53 6.90 -0.88
CA ARG A 31 -19.98 8.15 -1.53
C ARG A 31 -18.83 9.13 -1.70
N GLN A 32 -18.02 9.34 -0.67
CA GLN A 32 -16.86 10.24 -0.71
C GLN A 32 -15.80 9.76 -1.71
N VAL A 33 -15.53 8.45 -1.78
CA VAL A 33 -14.58 7.89 -2.76
C VAL A 33 -15.07 8.11 -4.19
N LYS A 34 -16.35 7.84 -4.48
CA LYS A 34 -16.93 8.12 -5.81
C LYS A 34 -16.79 9.59 -6.19
N ALA A 35 -17.16 10.49 -5.26
CA ALA A 35 -17.03 11.93 -5.47
C ALA A 35 -15.57 12.41 -5.60
N ALA A 36 -14.61 11.74 -4.97
CA ALA A 36 -13.19 12.07 -5.10
C ALA A 36 -12.58 11.57 -6.42
N ILE A 37 -13.12 10.49 -6.99
CA ILE A 37 -12.63 9.91 -8.24
C ILE A 37 -13.27 10.58 -9.46
N GLU A 38 -14.60 10.76 -9.46
CA GLU A 38 -15.36 11.32 -10.57
C GLU A 38 -14.86 12.73 -10.92
N SER A 39 -14.14 12.86 -12.04
CA SER A 39 -13.66 14.14 -12.58
C SER A 39 -14.78 14.86 -13.30
N THR A 40 -15.20 16.02 -12.79
CA THR A 40 -15.87 17.04 -13.59
C THR A 40 -14.83 17.64 -14.53
N GLY A 41 -14.63 17.00 -15.69
CA GLY A 41 -13.50 17.21 -16.61
C GLY A 41 -13.40 18.58 -17.29
N LYS A 42 -13.28 19.66 -16.54
CA LYS A 42 -12.92 20.99 -17.07
C LYS A 42 -11.61 21.46 -16.45
N VAL A 43 -10.50 21.05 -17.07
CA VAL A 43 -9.12 21.41 -16.69
C VAL A 43 -8.89 22.94 -16.71
N ASN A 44 -9.74 23.69 -17.44
CA ASN A 44 -9.65 25.15 -17.61
C ASN A 44 -10.65 25.95 -16.73
N ASP A 45 -11.31 25.33 -15.76
CA ASP A 45 -12.19 26.02 -14.82
C ASP A 45 -11.42 26.38 -13.53
N PRO A 46 -11.53 27.60 -12.96
CA PRO A 46 -11.04 27.90 -11.62
C PRO A 46 -11.53 26.92 -10.52
N GLY A 47 -12.64 26.21 -10.75
CA GLY A 47 -13.10 25.09 -9.93
C GLY A 47 -12.13 23.89 -9.89
N PHE A 48 -11.27 23.71 -10.89
CA PHE A 48 -10.32 22.59 -10.99
C PHE A 48 -9.33 22.54 -9.82
N VAL A 49 -8.75 23.69 -9.44
CA VAL A 49 -7.78 23.74 -8.32
C VAL A 49 -8.46 23.38 -7.00
N ARG A 50 -9.70 23.86 -6.79
CA ARG A 50 -10.50 23.52 -5.60
C ARG A 50 -10.83 22.03 -5.56
N GLU A 51 -11.15 21.46 -6.71
CA GLU A 51 -11.45 20.04 -6.87
C GLU A 51 -10.24 19.15 -6.57
N VAL A 52 -9.06 19.47 -7.13
CA VAL A 52 -7.81 18.76 -6.85
C VAL A 52 -7.45 18.85 -5.37
N LYS A 53 -7.59 20.04 -4.77
CA LYS A 53 -7.35 20.24 -3.34
C LYS A 53 -8.29 19.36 -2.50
N ARG A 54 -9.60 19.39 -2.77
CA ARG A 54 -10.60 18.58 -2.04
C ARG A 54 -10.25 17.09 -2.04
N ARG A 55 -9.83 16.54 -3.19
CA ARG A 55 -9.45 15.13 -3.33
C ARG A 55 -8.22 14.79 -2.49
N ARG A 56 -7.22 15.67 -2.49
CA ARG A 56 -6.01 15.51 -1.68
C ARG A 56 -6.31 15.62 -0.19
N ASP A 57 -7.14 16.58 0.20
CA ASP A 57 -7.57 16.77 1.60
C ASP A 57 -8.31 15.51 2.10
N PHE A 58 -9.27 14.99 1.33
CA PHE A 58 -9.93 13.71 1.63
C PHE A 58 -8.93 12.55 1.84
N ALA A 59 -7.97 12.40 0.92
CA ALA A 59 -6.96 11.35 1.02
C ALA A 59 -6.05 11.53 2.25
N ILE A 60 -5.65 12.76 2.56
CA ILE A 60 -4.84 13.08 3.75
C ILE A 60 -5.63 12.77 5.03
N ASP A 61 -6.88 13.21 5.12
CA ASP A 61 -7.74 13.01 6.28
C ASP A 61 -7.97 11.53 6.54
N LEU A 62 -8.21 10.74 5.49
CA LEU A 62 -8.36 9.29 5.61
C LEU A 62 -7.07 8.62 6.10
N VAL A 63 -5.91 8.98 5.53
CA VAL A 63 -4.61 8.44 5.94
C VAL A 63 -4.31 8.75 7.41
N GLN A 64 -4.72 9.92 7.90
CA GLN A 64 -4.54 10.33 9.30
C GLN A 64 -5.55 9.66 10.24
N ALA A 65 -6.78 9.40 9.78
CA ALA A 65 -7.83 8.79 10.60
C ALA A 65 -7.63 7.27 10.75
N TYR A 66 -7.14 6.59 9.72
CA TYR A 66 -7.06 5.13 9.65
C TYR A 66 -6.31 4.45 10.80
N PRO A 67 -5.17 4.98 11.33
CA PRO A 67 -4.50 4.40 12.50
C PRO A 67 -5.37 4.32 13.77
N HIS A 68 -6.48 5.05 13.83
CA HIS A 68 -7.42 5.05 14.95
C HIS A 68 -8.62 4.12 14.73
N PHE A 69 -8.71 3.45 13.59
CA PHE A 69 -9.81 2.54 13.29
C PHE A 69 -9.69 1.28 14.16
N SER A 70 -10.85 0.80 14.63
CA SER A 70 -10.97 -0.57 15.14
C SER A 70 -10.89 -1.57 13.99
N GLU A 71 -10.54 -2.82 14.29
CA GLU A 71 -10.51 -3.88 13.27
C GLU A 71 -11.84 -4.04 12.53
N ALA A 72 -12.97 -3.83 13.23
CA ALA A 72 -14.30 -3.85 12.62
C ALA A 72 -14.48 -2.70 11.60
N GLN A 73 -13.98 -1.51 11.91
CA GLN A 73 -14.02 -0.37 10.99
C GLN A 73 -13.07 -0.57 9.80
N SER A 74 -11.88 -1.12 10.04
CA SER A 74 -10.96 -1.50 8.96
C SER A 74 -11.61 -2.52 8.03
N LEU A 75 -12.32 -3.53 8.56
CA LEU A 75 -13.08 -4.47 7.75
C LEU A 75 -14.19 -3.77 6.95
N GLN A 76 -14.95 -2.85 7.54
CA GLN A 76 -16.00 -2.11 6.81
C GLN A 76 -15.42 -1.24 5.68
N LEU A 77 -14.27 -0.59 5.89
CA LEU A 77 -13.56 0.13 4.83
C LEU A 77 -13.12 -0.80 3.70
N LEU A 78 -12.55 -1.96 4.05
CA LEU A 78 -12.13 -2.98 3.09
C LEU A 78 -13.30 -3.52 2.27
N LEU A 79 -14.45 -3.79 2.90
CA LEU A 79 -15.66 -4.22 2.21
C LEU A 79 -16.24 -3.09 1.34
N GLY A 80 -16.16 -1.84 1.78
CA GLY A 80 -16.50 -0.67 0.95
C GLY A 80 -15.70 -0.63 -0.36
N LEU A 81 -14.40 -0.87 -0.28
CA LEU A 81 -13.52 -0.96 -1.44
C LEU A 81 -13.76 -2.22 -2.28
N ALA A 82 -13.91 -3.38 -1.65
CA ALA A 82 -13.97 -4.67 -2.34
C ALA A 82 -15.33 -4.94 -2.97
N VAL A 83 -16.42 -4.63 -2.27
CA VAL A 83 -17.79 -5.01 -2.63
C VAL A 83 -18.54 -3.83 -3.26
N ASP A 84 -18.53 -2.65 -2.64
CA ASP A 84 -19.39 -1.55 -3.11
C ASP A 84 -18.74 -0.75 -4.24
N LEU A 85 -17.41 -0.69 -4.25
CA LEU A 85 -16.61 -0.01 -5.26
C LEU A 85 -15.96 -0.99 -6.24
N GLY A 86 -15.74 -2.24 -5.84
CA GLY A 86 -15.19 -3.29 -6.69
C GLY A 86 -16.21 -3.69 -7.75
N SER A 87 -15.92 -3.38 -9.01
CA SER A 87 -16.79 -3.77 -10.13
C SER A 87 -16.66 -5.27 -10.38
N GLN A 88 -17.66 -6.04 -9.94
CA GLN A 88 -17.59 -7.49 -9.98
C GLN A 88 -17.74 -8.10 -11.39
N ASP A 89 -18.33 -7.42 -12.37
CA ASP A 89 -18.68 -8.11 -13.63
C ASP A 89 -17.71 -7.88 -14.81
N MET A 90 -17.19 -6.66 -15.03
CA MET A 90 -16.36 -6.40 -16.22
C MET A 90 -14.84 -6.40 -15.94
N SER A 91 -14.43 -6.10 -14.70
CA SER A 91 -13.02 -6.05 -14.34
C SER A 91 -12.39 -7.44 -14.11
N LEU A 92 -13.19 -8.44 -13.70
CA LEU A 92 -12.78 -9.84 -13.59
C LEU A 92 -12.45 -10.45 -14.97
N LEU A 93 -13.22 -10.10 -16.01
CA LEU A 93 -12.95 -10.49 -17.39
C LEU A 93 -11.63 -9.91 -17.91
N VAL A 94 -11.34 -8.65 -17.58
CA VAL A 94 -10.11 -7.98 -18.03
C VAL A 94 -8.87 -8.44 -17.24
N ARG A 95 -9.03 -8.79 -15.95
CA ARG A 95 -7.90 -9.15 -15.05
C ARG A 95 -7.62 -10.64 -14.89
N SER A 96 -8.55 -11.51 -15.28
CA SER A 96 -8.25 -12.95 -15.42
C SER A 96 -7.26 -13.25 -16.56
N LEU A 97 -6.84 -12.21 -17.31
CA LEU A 97 -5.98 -12.33 -18.46
C LEU A 97 -4.51 -12.05 -18.09
N PRO A 98 -3.64 -13.07 -18.15
CA PRO A 98 -2.24 -12.90 -17.80
C PRO A 98 -1.50 -12.05 -18.84
N SER A 99 -1.04 -10.86 -18.45
CA SER A 99 -0.11 -9.94 -19.16
C SER A 99 -0.71 -8.68 -19.81
N MET A 100 0.09 -7.60 -19.82
CA MET A 100 -0.19 -6.34 -20.51
C MET A 100 -0.48 -6.51 -22.02
N LEU A 101 0.07 -7.55 -22.66
CA LEU A 101 -0.17 -7.85 -24.08
C LEU A 101 -1.61 -8.32 -24.34
N ARG A 102 -2.26 -8.97 -23.36
CA ARG A 102 -3.66 -9.42 -23.48
C ARG A 102 -4.68 -8.35 -23.13
N ALA A 103 -4.32 -7.36 -22.31
CA ALA A 103 -5.16 -6.17 -22.12
C ALA A 103 -5.38 -5.47 -23.45
N HIS A 104 -4.33 -5.29 -24.27
CA HIS A 104 -4.45 -4.70 -25.60
C HIS A 104 -5.39 -5.51 -26.52
N LEU A 105 -5.27 -6.84 -26.53
CA LEU A 105 -6.14 -7.72 -27.31
C LEU A 105 -7.61 -7.64 -26.85
N VAL A 106 -7.88 -7.63 -25.54
CA VAL A 106 -9.25 -7.46 -25.05
C VAL A 106 -9.81 -6.08 -25.31
N PHE A 107 -8.98 -5.04 -25.23
CA PHE A 107 -9.39 -3.72 -25.68
C PHE A 107 -9.71 -3.71 -27.18
N GLN A 108 -8.95 -4.41 -28.03
CA GLN A 108 -9.25 -4.54 -29.46
C GLN A 108 -10.53 -5.34 -29.71
N VAL A 109 -10.75 -6.44 -29.00
CA VAL A 109 -11.99 -7.25 -29.10
C VAL A 109 -13.19 -6.46 -28.62
N LEU A 110 -13.08 -5.74 -27.50
CA LEU A 110 -14.14 -4.88 -26.99
C LEU A 110 -14.40 -3.70 -27.93
N ALA A 111 -13.34 -3.12 -28.51
CA ALA A 111 -13.46 -2.07 -29.52
C ALA A 111 -14.21 -2.57 -30.76
N ALA A 112 -13.86 -3.76 -31.26
CA ALA A 112 -14.58 -4.40 -32.35
C ALA A 112 -16.05 -4.71 -31.99
N ALA A 113 -16.31 -5.23 -30.79
CA ALA A 113 -17.66 -5.56 -30.32
C ALA A 113 -18.53 -4.31 -30.12
N LEU A 114 -17.94 -3.18 -29.72
CA LEU A 114 -18.59 -1.89 -29.54
C LEU A 114 -18.55 -1.02 -30.81
N GLY A 115 -17.96 -1.53 -31.91
CA GLY A 115 -17.94 -0.87 -33.21
C GLY A 115 -17.05 0.38 -33.31
N PHE A 116 -16.01 0.52 -32.48
CA PHE A 116 -15.04 1.62 -32.58
C PHE A 116 -13.64 1.10 -32.93
N ASN A 117 -12.84 1.92 -33.63
CA ASN A 117 -11.48 1.60 -34.04
C ASN A 117 -10.48 2.47 -33.25
N PRO A 118 -9.65 1.89 -32.35
CA PRO A 118 -8.80 2.67 -31.44
C PRO A 118 -7.89 3.76 -32.06
N PRO A 119 -7.27 3.57 -33.25
CA PRO A 119 -6.44 4.60 -33.88
C PRO A 119 -7.23 5.79 -34.42
N THR A 120 -8.49 5.60 -34.81
CA THR A 120 -9.35 6.68 -35.35
C THR A 120 -10.25 7.29 -34.28
N ASP A 121 -10.74 6.47 -33.34
CA ASP A 121 -11.67 6.85 -32.28
C ASP A 121 -10.94 7.01 -30.94
N LEU A 122 -9.88 7.83 -30.94
CA LEU A 122 -8.97 7.96 -29.79
C LEU A 122 -9.67 8.39 -28.50
N GLU A 123 -10.68 9.27 -28.60
CA GLU A 123 -11.44 9.71 -27.42
C GLU A 123 -12.33 8.58 -26.88
N THR A 124 -13.06 7.87 -27.75
CA THR A 124 -13.83 6.67 -27.36
C THR A 124 -12.93 5.62 -26.71
N TYR A 125 -11.76 5.38 -27.29
CA TYR A 125 -10.75 4.49 -26.72
C TYR A 125 -10.29 4.93 -25.32
N LYS A 126 -10.00 6.22 -25.12
CA LYS A 126 -9.64 6.77 -23.80
C LYS A 126 -10.80 6.62 -22.80
N HIS A 127 -12.03 6.87 -23.22
CA HIS A 127 -13.22 6.76 -22.36
C HIS A 127 -13.48 5.31 -21.93
N VAL A 128 -13.45 4.36 -22.87
CA VAL A 128 -13.61 2.94 -22.58
C VAL A 128 -12.48 2.43 -21.70
N LYS A 129 -11.22 2.80 -22.00
CA LYS A 129 -10.07 2.43 -21.17
C LYS A 129 -10.20 2.94 -19.74
N ARG A 130 -10.64 4.20 -19.55
CA ARG A 130 -10.89 4.76 -18.21
C ARG A 130 -12.03 4.04 -17.49
N GLY A 131 -13.10 3.68 -18.20
CA GLY A 131 -14.24 2.95 -17.63
C GLY A 131 -13.90 1.53 -17.16
N LEU A 132 -12.85 0.92 -17.72
CA LEU A 132 -12.39 -0.41 -17.31
C LEU A 132 -11.40 -0.41 -16.14
N VAL A 133 -10.90 0.75 -15.71
CA VAL A 133 -10.05 0.85 -14.50
C VAL A 133 -10.96 0.79 -13.26
N PRO A 134 -10.84 -0.23 -12.40
CA PRO A 134 -11.70 -0.35 -11.23
C PRO A 134 -11.58 0.86 -10.30
N LEU A 135 -12.68 1.29 -9.69
CA LEU A 135 -12.67 2.42 -8.76
C LEU A 135 -11.67 2.24 -7.59
N PRO A 136 -11.48 1.03 -7.02
CA PRO A 136 -10.47 0.85 -5.97
C PRO A 136 -9.04 1.11 -6.47
N GLU A 137 -8.75 0.84 -7.76
CA GLU A 137 -7.46 1.16 -8.35
C GLU A 137 -7.26 2.68 -8.44
N GLN A 138 -8.28 3.42 -8.88
CA GLN A 138 -8.23 4.89 -8.93
C GLN A 138 -8.12 5.50 -7.54
N PHE A 139 -8.80 4.91 -6.54
CA PHE A 139 -8.64 5.27 -5.13
C PHE A 139 -7.19 5.12 -4.65
N PHE A 140 -6.54 3.97 -4.92
CA PHE A 140 -5.16 3.77 -4.50
C PHE A 140 -4.17 4.69 -5.21
N LEU A 141 -4.41 5.06 -6.47
CA LEU A 141 -3.61 6.07 -7.16
C LEU A 141 -3.75 7.45 -6.51
N LEU A 142 -4.96 7.83 -6.09
CA LEU A 142 -5.19 9.07 -5.32
C LEU A 142 -4.45 9.04 -3.99
N ILE A 143 -4.57 7.95 -3.22
CA ILE A 143 -3.86 7.77 -1.96
C ILE A 143 -2.34 7.82 -2.16
N GLY A 144 -1.81 7.18 -3.20
CA GLY A 144 -0.38 7.21 -3.52
C GLY A 144 0.17 8.62 -3.82
N SER A 145 -0.71 9.58 -4.12
CA SER A 145 -0.32 10.97 -4.42
C SER A 145 -0.14 11.87 -3.18
N VAL A 146 -0.51 11.39 -1.98
CA VAL A 146 -0.42 12.17 -0.73
C VAL A 146 0.67 11.63 0.21
N PRO A 147 1.19 12.46 1.13
CA PRO A 147 2.17 12.01 2.12
C PRO A 147 1.66 10.81 2.91
N SER A 148 2.56 9.86 3.20
CA SER A 148 2.24 8.61 3.91
C SER A 148 1.25 7.67 3.20
N GLY A 149 0.81 7.98 1.97
CA GLY A 149 -0.13 7.16 1.21
C GLY A 149 0.37 5.73 0.97
N TYR A 150 1.63 5.55 0.61
CA TYR A 150 2.21 4.21 0.41
C TYR A 150 2.22 3.39 1.70
N SER A 151 2.56 4.01 2.84
CA SER A 151 2.51 3.35 4.15
C SER A 151 1.08 2.94 4.52
N PHE A 152 0.09 3.80 4.23
CA PHE A 152 -1.32 3.48 4.40
C PHE A 152 -1.73 2.24 3.59
N VAL A 153 -1.38 2.18 2.30
CA VAL A 153 -1.76 1.04 1.44
C VAL A 153 -1.11 -0.27 1.93
N LEU A 154 0.15 -0.22 2.40
CA LEU A 154 0.80 -1.38 3.00
C LEU A 154 0.11 -1.84 4.30
N GLN A 155 -0.24 -0.89 5.17
CA GLN A 155 -0.94 -1.17 6.42
C GLN A 155 -2.33 -1.77 6.14
N LEU A 156 -3.10 -1.14 5.24
CA LEU A 156 -4.42 -1.62 4.83
C LEU A 156 -4.36 -3.06 4.27
N ARG A 157 -3.32 -3.40 3.50
CA ARG A 157 -3.14 -4.76 2.98
C ARG A 157 -2.82 -5.77 4.08
N SER A 158 -1.98 -5.39 5.06
CA SER A 158 -1.72 -6.21 6.26
C SER A 158 -3.00 -6.44 7.06
N ASP A 159 -3.82 -5.39 7.20
CA ASP A 159 -5.09 -5.44 7.90
C ASP A 159 -6.12 -6.28 7.12
N LEU A 160 -6.10 -6.26 5.79
CA LEU A 160 -6.92 -7.15 4.95
C LEU A 160 -6.64 -8.61 5.29
N ALA A 161 -5.37 -9.03 5.26
CA ALA A 161 -5.00 -10.41 5.60
C ALA A 161 -5.42 -10.80 7.03
N SER A 162 -5.27 -9.87 7.98
CA SER A 162 -5.64 -10.06 9.38
C SER A 162 -7.16 -10.15 9.57
N CYS A 163 -7.93 -9.27 8.92
CA CYS A 163 -9.38 -9.23 8.97
C CYS A 163 -10.00 -10.47 8.32
N VAL A 164 -9.51 -10.89 7.14
CA VAL A 164 -9.98 -12.12 6.48
C VAL A 164 -9.76 -13.33 7.38
N LYS A 165 -8.62 -13.42 8.05
CA LYS A 165 -8.36 -14.51 9.00
C LYS A 165 -9.29 -14.45 10.22
N LYS A 166 -9.52 -13.26 10.77
CA LYS A 166 -10.25 -13.06 12.03
C LYS A 166 -11.77 -13.16 11.88
N PHE A 167 -12.31 -12.60 10.81
CA PHE A 167 -13.76 -12.49 10.56
C PHE A 167 -14.26 -13.50 9.54
N ARG A 168 -13.46 -14.52 9.20
CA ARG A 168 -13.76 -15.49 8.15
C ARG A 168 -15.17 -16.06 8.25
N ASP A 169 -15.57 -16.50 9.43
CA ASP A 169 -16.86 -17.18 9.65
C ASP A 169 -18.06 -16.24 9.57
N ALA A 170 -17.83 -14.92 9.64
CA ALA A 170 -18.86 -13.88 9.54
C ALA A 170 -19.00 -13.32 8.12
N LEU A 171 -18.09 -13.68 7.20
CA LEU A 171 -18.08 -13.19 5.81
C LEU A 171 -18.76 -14.20 4.89
N SER A 172 -19.53 -13.70 3.93
CA SER A 172 -20.06 -14.51 2.85
C SER A 172 -18.96 -14.91 1.85
N ASP A 173 -19.19 -15.99 1.08
CA ASP A 173 -18.27 -16.43 0.02
C ASP A 173 -18.00 -15.32 -1.01
N HIS A 174 -19.02 -14.52 -1.29
CA HIS A 174 -18.96 -13.36 -2.17
C HIS A 174 -18.00 -12.29 -1.65
N GLU A 175 -18.11 -11.92 -0.37
CA GLU A 175 -17.22 -10.95 0.27
C GLU A 175 -15.78 -11.46 0.32
N LEU A 176 -15.59 -12.74 0.64
CA LEU A 176 -14.26 -13.38 0.62
C LEU A 176 -13.62 -13.33 -0.77
N HIS A 177 -14.40 -13.60 -1.82
CA HIS A 177 -13.94 -13.51 -3.20
C HIS A 177 -13.59 -12.06 -3.59
N ALA A 178 -14.43 -11.10 -3.21
CA ALA A 178 -14.19 -9.68 -3.46
C ALA A 178 -12.92 -9.17 -2.76
N LEU A 179 -12.71 -9.54 -1.49
CA LEU A 179 -11.50 -9.21 -0.73
C LEU A 179 -10.25 -9.84 -1.34
N SER A 180 -10.33 -11.08 -1.84
CA SER A 180 -9.24 -11.74 -2.56
C SER A 180 -8.85 -10.99 -3.84
N PHE A 181 -9.83 -10.46 -4.56
CA PHE A 181 -9.57 -9.60 -5.72
C PHE A 181 -8.95 -8.26 -5.33
N LEU A 182 -9.40 -7.65 -4.24
CA LEU A 182 -8.80 -6.42 -3.72
C LEU A 182 -7.32 -6.64 -3.33
N ASP A 183 -6.98 -7.75 -2.67
CA ASP A 183 -5.57 -8.07 -2.36
C ASP A 183 -4.72 -8.21 -3.64
N LYS A 184 -5.22 -8.93 -4.65
CA LYS A 184 -4.55 -9.05 -5.96
C LYS A 184 -4.31 -7.69 -6.60
N LEU A 185 -5.35 -6.83 -6.59
CA LEU A 185 -5.26 -5.46 -7.11
C LEU A 185 -4.15 -4.67 -6.39
N MET A 186 -4.16 -4.67 -5.06
CA MET A 186 -3.14 -3.96 -4.26
C MET A 186 -1.74 -4.49 -4.56
N ARG A 187 -1.58 -5.82 -4.66
CA ARG A 187 -0.31 -6.46 -5.01
C ARG A 187 0.19 -6.03 -6.38
N ASP A 188 -0.67 -6.04 -7.39
CA ASP A 188 -0.31 -5.70 -8.76
C ASP A 188 0.04 -4.20 -8.87
N LEU A 189 -0.68 -3.33 -8.15
CA LEU A 189 -0.32 -1.91 -8.04
C LEU A 189 1.06 -1.71 -7.40
N PHE A 190 1.40 -2.44 -6.34
CA PHE A 190 2.74 -2.39 -5.75
C PHE A 190 3.83 -2.92 -6.68
N ALA A 191 3.55 -3.98 -7.45
CA ALA A 191 4.52 -4.59 -8.36
C ALA A 191 4.94 -3.66 -9.51
N THR A 192 4.12 -2.67 -9.84
CA THR A 192 4.39 -1.69 -10.91
C THR A 192 5.07 -0.42 -10.40
N GLN A 193 5.29 -0.29 -9.08
CA GLN A 193 5.95 0.88 -8.51
C GLN A 193 7.46 0.83 -8.74
N THR A 194 8.02 1.94 -9.17
CA THR A 194 9.47 2.14 -9.31
C THR A 194 10.03 2.84 -8.07
N GLY A 195 11.36 2.92 -7.94
CA GLY A 195 12.00 3.61 -6.81
C GLY A 195 12.45 2.69 -5.67
N VAL A 196 12.48 1.38 -5.92
CA VAL A 196 13.19 0.44 -5.05
C VAL A 196 14.70 0.64 -5.20
N HIS A 197 15.39 0.82 -4.10
CA HIS A 197 16.84 1.02 -4.08
C HIS A 197 17.48 0.30 -2.89
N PHE A 198 18.73 -0.13 -3.10
CA PHE A 198 19.53 -0.83 -2.10
C PHE A 198 20.56 0.14 -1.51
N ARG A 199 20.66 0.20 -0.18
CA ARG A 199 21.69 1.02 0.49
C ARG A 199 22.22 0.35 1.75
N ARG A 200 23.47 0.70 2.09
CA ARG A 200 24.06 0.34 3.37
C ARG A 200 23.35 1.11 4.50
N ILE A 201 23.12 0.42 5.60
CA ILE A 201 22.59 1.00 6.83
C ILE A 201 23.76 1.21 7.78
N GLU A 202 23.86 2.42 8.31
CA GLU A 202 24.93 2.81 9.22
C GLU A 202 24.35 3.18 10.57
N LEU A 203 25.09 2.90 11.65
CA LEU A 203 24.73 3.32 13.00
C LEU A 203 24.93 4.84 13.17
N LYS A 204 24.03 5.63 12.61
CA LYS A 204 24.04 7.10 12.64
C LYS A 204 22.68 7.65 13.12
N PRO A 205 22.64 8.84 13.74
CA PRO A 205 21.39 9.50 14.13
C PRO A 205 20.36 9.61 13.00
N ASP A 206 20.80 9.87 11.77
CA ASP A 206 19.91 10.02 10.60
C ASP A 206 19.15 8.73 10.26
N ASN A 207 19.70 7.56 10.63
CA ASN A 207 19.04 6.26 10.46
C ASN A 207 18.20 5.86 11.69
N ARG A 208 17.94 6.75 12.65
CA ARG A 208 17.28 6.39 13.94
C ARG A 208 15.98 5.61 13.76
N GLU A 209 15.11 6.02 12.84
CA GLU A 209 13.83 5.33 12.61
C GLU A 209 13.99 3.99 11.88
N VAL A 210 14.93 3.91 10.93
CA VAL A 210 15.30 2.63 10.29
C VAL A 210 15.86 1.65 11.32
N LEU A 211 16.74 2.13 12.20
CA LEU A 211 17.35 1.33 13.25
C LEU A 211 16.31 0.89 14.29
N ARG A 212 15.32 1.72 14.59
CA ARG A 212 14.16 1.34 15.41
C ARG A 212 13.43 0.15 14.81
N VAL A 213 13.12 0.21 13.50
CA VAL A 213 12.45 -0.88 12.79
C VAL A 213 13.28 -2.16 12.84
N ILE A 214 14.59 -2.09 12.58
CA ILE A 214 15.49 -3.25 12.63
C ILE A 214 15.44 -3.91 14.01
N VAL A 215 15.61 -3.13 15.09
CA VAL A 215 15.60 -3.65 16.47
C VAL A 215 14.27 -4.29 16.84
N GLN A 216 13.16 -3.76 16.35
CA GLN A 216 11.82 -4.26 16.64
C GLN A 216 11.42 -5.49 15.81
N ASN A 217 11.92 -5.60 14.58
CA ASN A 217 11.44 -6.57 13.59
C ASN A 217 12.45 -7.67 13.24
N GLU A 218 13.61 -7.73 13.89
CA GLU A 218 14.59 -8.80 13.68
C GLU A 218 14.00 -10.19 14.02
N ARG A 219 13.87 -11.05 13.00
CA ARG A 219 13.16 -12.35 13.09
C ARG A 219 14.08 -13.56 13.25
N VAL A 220 15.35 -13.44 12.90
CA VAL A 220 16.31 -14.57 12.88
C VAL A 220 17.08 -14.62 14.20
N HIS A 221 17.68 -13.49 14.59
CA HIS A 221 18.52 -13.41 15.78
C HIS A 221 18.20 -12.17 16.60
N ALA A 222 17.28 -12.32 17.57
CA ALA A 222 16.82 -11.22 18.41
C ALA A 222 17.98 -10.42 19.02
N MET A 223 17.99 -9.11 18.77
CA MET A 223 19.00 -8.20 19.33
C MET A 223 18.78 -8.01 20.84
N ARG A 224 19.84 -8.28 21.61
CA ARG A 224 19.77 -8.31 23.09
C ARG A 224 20.20 -7.00 23.75
N SER A 225 21.07 -6.25 23.12
CA SER A 225 21.61 -5.00 23.65
C SER A 225 21.99 -4.03 22.53
N PHE A 226 22.24 -2.77 22.92
CA PHE A 226 22.82 -1.79 22.00
C PHE A 226 24.18 -2.23 21.44
N ASP A 227 24.99 -2.94 22.24
CA ASP A 227 26.29 -3.42 21.78
C ASP A 227 26.17 -4.51 20.72
N ASP A 228 25.13 -5.36 20.78
CA ASP A 228 24.82 -6.32 19.72
C ASP A 228 24.47 -5.60 18.41
N LEU A 229 23.57 -4.62 18.48
CA LEU A 229 23.23 -3.77 17.33
C LEU A 229 24.47 -3.07 16.75
N ALA A 230 25.30 -2.47 17.60
CA ALA A 230 26.51 -1.76 17.18
C ALA A 230 27.52 -2.71 16.52
N ARG A 231 27.69 -3.92 17.06
CA ARG A 231 28.57 -4.95 16.49
C ARG A 231 28.08 -5.44 15.13
N ARG A 232 26.77 -5.51 14.89
CA ARG A 232 26.22 -5.90 13.57
C ARG A 232 26.38 -4.81 12.53
N LEU A 233 26.20 -3.54 12.89
CA LEU A 233 26.26 -2.43 11.93
C LEU A 233 27.67 -1.92 11.65
N ASN A 234 28.50 -1.85 12.70
CA ASN A 234 29.83 -1.24 12.65
C ASN A 234 30.96 -2.21 13.05
N GLY A 235 30.63 -3.47 13.37
CA GLY A 235 31.66 -4.45 13.73
C GLY A 235 32.56 -4.79 12.54
N PRO A 236 33.79 -5.26 12.82
CA PRO A 236 34.70 -5.66 11.76
C PRO A 236 34.06 -6.78 10.92
N ARG A 237 34.18 -6.65 9.60
CA ARG A 237 33.62 -7.61 8.63
C ARG A 237 32.11 -7.80 8.72
N ARG A 238 31.36 -6.87 9.31
CA ARG A 238 29.89 -6.87 9.26
C ARG A 238 29.39 -5.72 8.42
N GLN A 239 28.40 -5.99 7.59
CA GLN A 239 27.66 -4.95 6.89
C GLN A 239 26.17 -5.29 6.95
N VAL A 240 25.36 -4.26 7.11
CA VAL A 240 23.90 -4.38 7.05
C VAL A 240 23.41 -3.51 5.92
N PHE A 241 22.58 -4.08 5.08
CA PHE A 241 21.96 -3.41 3.97
C PHE A 241 20.44 -3.46 4.08
N GLY A 242 19.78 -2.50 3.45
CA GLY A 242 18.34 -2.50 3.32
C GLY A 242 17.90 -2.24 1.89
N VAL A 243 16.77 -2.85 1.53
CA VAL A 243 15.99 -2.50 0.35
C VAL A 243 14.92 -1.50 0.78
N PHE A 244 14.88 -0.34 0.14
CA PHE A 244 13.98 0.76 0.47
C PHE A 244 13.16 1.16 -0.75
N HIS A 245 11.99 1.72 -0.51
CA HIS A 245 11.20 2.39 -1.53
C HIS A 245 11.30 3.92 -1.31
N SER A 246 11.47 4.71 -2.36
CA SER A 246 11.63 6.18 -2.25
C SER A 246 10.50 6.85 -1.46
N ASN A 247 9.26 6.37 -1.60
CA ASN A 247 8.11 6.90 -0.87
C ASN A 247 7.97 6.38 0.58
N ILE A 248 8.83 5.43 1.01
CA ILE A 248 8.87 4.91 2.39
C ILE A 248 10.32 4.68 2.83
N SER A 249 11.14 5.74 2.75
CA SER A 249 12.59 5.66 3.00
C SER A 249 13.00 5.30 4.44
N HIS A 250 12.09 5.46 5.39
CA HIS A 250 12.29 5.14 6.81
C HIS A 250 11.97 3.68 7.16
N LEU A 251 11.32 2.93 6.26
CA LEU A 251 10.95 1.54 6.48
C LEU A 251 11.73 0.63 5.52
N PRO A 252 12.75 -0.11 5.99
CA PRO A 252 13.41 -1.12 5.17
C PRO A 252 12.42 -2.24 4.85
N LEU A 253 12.19 -2.50 3.56
CA LEU A 253 11.33 -3.60 3.09
C LEU A 253 11.98 -4.97 3.33
N VAL A 254 13.29 -5.03 3.15
CA VAL A 254 14.13 -6.20 3.39
C VAL A 254 15.41 -5.73 4.06
N ILE A 255 15.87 -6.46 5.06
CA ILE A 255 17.15 -6.25 5.73
C ILE A 255 18.04 -7.44 5.40
N VAL A 256 19.29 -7.16 5.05
CA VAL A 256 20.31 -8.18 4.77
C VAL A 256 21.50 -7.91 5.68
N GLU A 257 21.71 -8.78 6.66
CA GLU A 257 22.90 -8.80 7.50
C GLU A 257 23.96 -9.71 6.85
N THR A 258 25.17 -9.19 6.61
CA THR A 258 26.27 -9.93 6.00
C THR A 258 27.49 -10.00 6.92
N PHE A 259 28.20 -11.11 6.81
CA PHE A 259 29.49 -11.32 7.45
C PHE A 259 30.54 -11.72 6.42
N PHE A 260 31.62 -10.95 6.33
CA PHE A 260 32.75 -11.28 5.46
C PHE A 260 33.64 -12.31 6.15
N THR A 261 33.77 -13.47 5.52
CA THR A 261 34.62 -14.57 5.98
C THR A 261 35.51 -15.03 4.82
N THR A 262 36.68 -15.58 5.14
CA THR A 262 37.64 -16.14 4.17
C THR A 262 37.36 -17.60 3.82
N TYR A 263 36.38 -18.23 4.47
CA TYR A 263 35.99 -19.62 4.23
C TYR A 263 34.47 -19.68 4.13
N SER A 264 33.94 -20.45 3.18
CA SER A 264 32.50 -20.75 3.13
C SER A 264 32.11 -21.52 4.37
N ILE A 265 31.23 -20.92 5.18
CA ILE A 265 30.54 -21.64 6.24
C ILE A 265 29.46 -22.44 5.53
N TYR A 266 29.65 -23.75 5.38
CA TYR A 266 28.55 -24.65 5.04
C TYR A 266 27.59 -24.61 6.23
N VAL A 267 26.43 -23.98 6.05
CA VAL A 267 25.32 -23.91 7.02
C VAL A 267 24.32 -25.00 6.69
#